data_AF-A0A329WIL2-F1
#
_entry.id   AF-A0A329WIL2-F1
#
_cell.length_a   1.000
_cell.length_b   1.000
_cell.length_c   1.000
_cell.angle_alpha   90.00
_cell.angle_beta   90.00
_cell.angle_gamma   90.00
#
_symmetry.space_group_name_H-M   'P 1'
#
loop_
_entity.id
_entity.type
_entity.pdbx_description
1 polymer ?
#
loop_
_entity_poly.entity_id
_entity_poly.type
_entity_poly.pdbx_seq_one_letter_code
_entity_poly.pdbx_strand_id
1 'polypeptide(L)'
;MHNDKTDAYVKRFNQVFNYIERHLDEPLTLEQLSEVANFSRYHFHRQFANYCGIPVGRYIQLMRLKRASYRLAFNPLEKIIDIALDAGFQNPESFSRA
;
A
#
# COMPACT_ATOMS: atom_id res chain seq x y z
N MET A 1 4.16 32.20 -9.85
CA MET A 1 2.77 31.72 -9.79
C MET A 1 2.73 30.52 -8.87
N HIS A 2 2.02 30.66 -7.75
CA HIS A 2 2.00 29.74 -6.62
C HIS A 2 1.34 28.41 -7.00
N ASN A 3 1.99 27.28 -6.74
CA ASN A 3 1.50 25.95 -7.11
C ASN A 3 0.65 25.31 -6.00
N ASP A 4 -0.25 26.09 -5.41
CA ASP A 4 -1.08 25.69 -4.25
C ASP A 4 -1.84 24.38 -4.48
N LYS A 5 -2.26 24.13 -5.73
CA LYS A 5 -2.98 22.90 -6.07
C LYS A 5 -2.08 21.68 -6.02
N THR A 6 -0.85 21.75 -6.55
CA THR A 6 0.08 20.61 -6.45
C THR A 6 0.47 20.36 -5.00
N ASP A 7 0.71 21.40 -4.21
CA ASP A 7 1.07 21.27 -2.80
C ASP A 7 -0.06 20.60 -1.99
N ALA A 8 -1.32 20.92 -2.32
CA ALA A 8 -2.49 20.25 -1.74
C ALA A 8 -2.57 18.76 -2.13
N TYR A 9 -2.25 18.40 -3.38
CA TYR A 9 -2.22 17.00 -3.81
C TYR A 9 -1.10 16.20 -3.15
N VAL A 10 0.10 16.78 -3.07
CA VAL A 10 1.24 16.17 -2.37
C VAL A 10 0.88 15.91 -0.91
N LYS A 11 0.26 16.88 -0.23
CA LYS A 11 -0.19 16.71 1.16
C LYS A 11 -1.21 15.58 1.31
N ARG A 12 -2.21 15.50 0.42
CA ARG A 12 -3.24 14.44 0.44
C ARG A 12 -2.61 13.07 0.20
N PHE A 13 -1.71 12.93 -0.77
CA PHE A 13 -1.04 11.65 -1.01
C PHE A 13 -0.10 11.24 0.12
N ASN A 14 0.60 12.19 0.75
CA ASN A 14 1.40 11.91 1.94
C ASN A 14 0.52 11.37 3.09
N GLN A 15 -0.70 11.89 3.27
CA GLN A 15 -1.65 11.32 4.24
C GLN A 15 -2.02 9.88 3.89
N VAL A 16 -2.26 9.58 2.61
CA VAL A 16 -2.56 8.22 2.13
C VAL A 16 -1.37 7.27 2.36
N PHE A 17 -0.14 7.68 2.03
CA PHE A 17 1.03 6.83 2.24
C PHE A 17 1.27 6.52 3.71
N ASN A 18 1.19 7.55 4.56
CA ASN A 18 1.29 7.39 6.01
C ASN A 18 0.18 6.47 6.56
N TYR A 19 -1.04 6.58 6.01
CA TYR A 19 -2.14 5.71 6.41
C TYR A 19 -1.88 4.25 6.02
N ILE A 20 -1.47 3.99 4.78
CA ILE A 20 -1.13 2.65 4.29
C ILE A 20 -0.03 2.02 5.14
N GLU A 21 1.02 2.77 5.45
CA GLU A 21 2.15 2.24 6.24
C GLU A 21 1.73 1.85 7.66
N ARG A 22 0.84 2.62 8.29
CA ARG A 22 0.36 2.36 9.66
C ARG A 22 -0.66 1.24 9.77
N HIS A 23 -1.39 0.95 8.69
CA HIS A 23 -2.51 0.00 8.69
C HIS A 23 -2.27 -1.16 7.70
N LEU A 24 -1.00 -1.51 7.46
CA LEU A 24 -0.63 -2.48 6.42
C LEU A 24 -1.16 -3.90 6.70
N ASP A 25 -1.44 -4.20 7.96
CA ASP A 25 -2.03 -5.46 8.46
C ASP A 25 -3.54 -5.54 8.28
N GLU A 26 -4.19 -4.43 7.91
CA GLU A 26 -5.64 -4.35 7.81
C GLU A 26 -6.12 -4.45 6.35
N PRO A 27 -7.38 -4.82 6.11
CA PRO A 27 -8.00 -4.64 4.80
C PRO A 27 -7.99 -3.16 4.42
N LEU A 28 -7.17 -2.79 3.44
CA LEU A 28 -7.07 -1.43 2.90
C LEU A 28 -7.91 -1.33 1.62
N THR A 29 -9.11 -0.78 1.74
CA THR A 29 -10.04 -0.67 0.62
C THR A 29 -9.88 0.63 -0.16
N LEU A 30 -10.34 0.64 -1.41
CA LEU A 30 -10.27 1.83 -2.27
C LEU A 30 -11.12 2.98 -1.68
N GLU A 31 -12.21 2.62 -1.02
CA GLU A 31 -13.14 3.50 -0.32
C GLU A 31 -12.43 4.27 0.79
N GLN A 32 -11.84 3.54 1.74
CA GLN A 32 -11.15 4.10 2.90
C GLN A 32 -10.02 5.03 2.45
N LEU A 33 -9.21 4.59 1.49
CA LEU A 33 -8.07 5.39 1.02
C LEU A 33 -8.52 6.64 0.25
N SER A 34 -9.66 6.59 -0.45
CA SER A 34 -10.23 7.76 -1.10
C SER A 34 -10.73 8.80 -0.08
N GLU A 35 -11.30 8.35 1.04
CA GLU A 35 -11.71 9.21 2.14
C GLU A 35 -10.51 9.87 2.81
N VAL A 36 -9.43 9.11 3.09
CA VAL A 36 -8.17 9.66 3.63
C VAL A 36 -7.61 10.76 2.72
N ALA A 37 -7.71 10.59 1.39
CA ALA A 37 -7.26 11.58 0.42
C ALA A 37 -8.22 12.77 0.22
N ASN A 38 -9.42 12.74 0.83
CA ASN A 38 -10.53 13.65 0.53
C ASN A 38 -10.85 13.72 -0.97
N PHE A 39 -10.95 12.56 -1.61
CA PHE A 39 -11.32 12.39 -3.01
C PHE A 39 -12.51 11.45 -3.17
N SER A 40 -13.25 11.57 -4.28
CA SER A 40 -14.15 10.50 -4.68
C SER A 40 -13.37 9.26 -5.07
N ARG A 41 -13.97 8.07 -4.91
CA ARG A 41 -13.35 6.77 -5.22
C ARG A 41 -12.71 6.71 -6.61
N TYR A 42 -13.44 7.16 -7.63
CA TYR A 42 -12.95 7.16 -9.02
C TYR A 42 -11.81 8.15 -9.25
N HIS A 43 -11.89 9.34 -8.65
CA HIS A 43 -10.83 10.34 -8.77
C HIS A 43 -9.55 9.85 -8.06
N PHE A 44 -9.69 9.31 -6.85
CA PHE A 44 -8.56 8.74 -6.11
C PHE A 44 -7.88 7.64 -6.91
N HIS A 45 -8.63 6.66 -7.42
CA HIS A 45 -8.06 5.56 -8.20
C HIS A 45 -7.21 6.06 -9.38
N ARG A 46 -7.75 6.99 -10.16
CA ARG A 46 -7.05 7.56 -11.32
C ARG A 46 -5.83 8.38 -10.90
N GLN A 47 -5.98 9.26 -9.91
CA GLN A 47 -4.89 10.16 -9.52
C GLN A 47 -3.78 9.43 -8.78
N PHE A 48 -4.08 8.42 -7.98
CA PHE A 48 -3.07 7.60 -7.34
C PHE A 48 -2.20 6.90 -8.39
N ALA A 49 -2.83 6.27 -9.39
CA ALA A 49 -2.09 5.62 -10.48
C ALA A 49 -1.24 6.61 -11.29
N ASN A 50 -1.79 7.80 -11.59
CA ASN A 50 -1.03 8.85 -12.27
C ASN A 50 0.16 9.36 -11.45
N TYR A 51 -0.01 9.48 -10.12
CA TYR A 51 1.01 10.00 -9.22
C TYR A 51 2.10 8.97 -8.91
N CYS A 52 1.74 7.71 -8.64
CA CYS A 52 2.66 6.64 -8.26
C CYS A 52 3.17 5.81 -9.44
N GLY A 53 2.58 5.96 -10.63
CA GLY A 53 2.85 5.12 -11.80
C GLY A 53 2.25 3.70 -11.73
N ILE A 54 1.65 3.33 -10.60
CA ILE A 54 1.04 2.00 -10.38
C ILE A 54 -0.30 2.11 -9.63
N PRO A 55 -1.23 1.16 -9.82
CA PRO A 55 -2.48 1.12 -9.07
C PRO A 55 -2.26 0.96 -7.55
N VAL A 56 -3.15 1.54 -6.76
CA VAL A 56 -3.06 1.52 -5.28
C VAL A 56 -2.98 0.12 -4.70
N GLY A 57 -3.74 -0.84 -5.24
CA GLY A 57 -3.66 -2.24 -4.80
C GLY A 57 -2.28 -2.86 -5.01
N ARG A 58 -1.62 -2.57 -6.14
CA ARG A 58 -0.26 -3.05 -6.42
C ARG A 58 0.76 -2.38 -5.49
N TYR A 59 0.59 -1.09 -5.20
CA TYR A 59 1.43 -0.38 -4.24
C TYR A 59 1.35 -1.02 -2.84
N ILE A 60 0.15 -1.28 -2.33
CA ILE A 60 -0.06 -1.95 -1.03
C ILE A 60 0.61 -3.33 -1.01
N GLN A 61 0.45 -4.11 -2.08
CA GLN A 61 1.08 -5.42 -2.20
C GLN A 61 2.62 -5.33 -2.14
N LEU A 62 3.22 -4.36 -2.84
CA LEU A 62 4.67 -4.14 -2.80
C LEU A 62 5.14 -3.73 -1.41
N MET A 63 4.36 -2.92 -0.69
CA MET A 63 4.69 -2.55 0.69
C MET A 63 4.65 -3.76 1.63
N ARG A 64 3.65 -4.63 1.47
CA ARG A 64 3.55 -5.90 2.21
C ARG A 64 4.72 -6.82 1.91
N LEU A 65 5.09 -6.97 0.63
CA LEU A 65 6.25 -7.77 0.20
C LEU A 65 7.56 -7.20 0.75
N LYS A 66 7.75 -5.88 0.74
CA LYS A 66 8.91 -5.23 1.36
C LYS A 66 9.01 -5.61 2.85
N ARG A 67 7.92 -5.51 3.61
CA ARG A 67 7.91 -5.91 5.03
C ARG A 67 8.21 -7.40 5.20
N ALA A 68 7.62 -8.25 4.35
CA ALA A 68 7.86 -9.68 4.35
C ALA A 68 9.33 -10.02 4.08
N SER A 69 10.01 -9.33 3.16
CA SER A 69 11.43 -9.56 2.89
C SER A 69 12.32 -9.24 4.10
N TYR A 70 12.00 -8.21 4.87
CA TYR A 70 12.70 -7.92 6.13
C TYR A 70 12.49 -9.04 7.16
N ARG A 71 11.25 -9.52 7.34
CA ARG A 71 10.95 -10.63 8.25
C ARG A 71 11.72 -11.89 7.87
N LEU A 72 11.74 -12.25 6.59
CA LEU A 72 12.50 -13.40 6.10
C LEU A 72 14.01 -13.26 6.36
N ALA A 73 14.57 -12.07 6.15
CA ALA A 73 16.01 -11.84 6.27
C ALA A 73 16.49 -11.82 7.74
N PHE A 74 15.65 -11.34 8.66
CA PHE A 74 16.07 -11.03 10.04
C PHE A 74 15.39 -11.87 11.12
N ASN A 75 14.33 -12.62 10.79
CA ASN A 75 13.59 -13.47 11.74
C ASN A 75 13.58 -14.95 11.29
N PRO A 76 14.71 -15.68 11.35
CA PRO A 76 14.81 -17.03 10.80
C PRO A 76 13.93 -18.09 11.47
N LEU A 77 13.39 -17.79 12.66
CA LEU A 77 12.48 -18.68 13.40
C LEU A 77 11.01 -18.46 13.03
N GLU A 78 10.70 -17.40 12.31
CA GLU A 78 9.34 -17.06 11.90
C GLU A 78 8.89 -17.97 10.75
N LYS A 79 7.66 -18.49 10.82
CA LYS A 79 7.19 -19.42 9.80
C LYS A 79 6.88 -18.67 8.50
N ILE A 80 7.39 -19.20 7.39
CA ILE A 80 7.16 -18.64 6.05
C ILE A 80 5.67 -18.51 5.73
N ILE A 81 4.83 -19.46 6.17
CA ILE A 81 3.38 -19.40 5.96
C ILE A 81 2.75 -18.18 6.64
N ASP A 82 3.17 -17.85 7.87
CA ASP A 82 2.62 -16.70 8.60
C ASP A 82 3.03 -15.39 7.90
N ILE A 83 4.28 -15.30 7.46
CA ILE A 83 4.79 -14.16 6.68
C ILE A 83 4.02 -14.00 5.35
N ALA A 84 3.73 -15.10 4.66
CA ALA A 84 2.98 -15.09 3.41
C ALA A 84 1.52 -14.63 3.61
N LEU A 85 0.85 -15.12 4.67
CA LEU A 85 -0.51 -14.72 5.03
C LEU A 85 -0.60 -13.23 5.35
N ASP A 86 0.33 -12.71 6.17
CA ASP A 86 0.41 -11.29 6.51
C ASP A 86 0.77 -10.39 5.30
N ALA A 87 1.42 -10.97 4.29
CA ALA A 87 1.68 -10.30 3.03
C ALA A 87 0.46 -10.29 2.09
N GLY A 88 -0.65 -10.93 2.50
CA GLY A 88 -1.90 -11.02 1.74
C GLY A 88 -1.98 -12.18 0.76
N PHE A 89 -1.12 -13.19 0.90
CA PHE A 89 -1.13 -14.40 0.06
C PHE A 89 -1.83 -15.54 0.77
N GLN A 90 -2.64 -16.32 0.04
CA GLN A 90 -3.36 -17.46 0.61
C GLN A 90 -2.49 -18.71 0.80
N ASN A 91 -1.33 -18.78 0.14
CA ASN A 91 -0.39 -19.88 0.25
C ASN A 91 1.06 -19.45 -0.04
N PRO A 92 2.06 -20.18 0.49
CA PRO A 92 3.48 -19.85 0.33
C PRO A 92 3.96 -19.92 -1.12
N GLU A 93 3.38 -20.80 -1.94
CA GLU A 93 3.80 -20.96 -3.34
C GLU A 93 3.48 -19.71 -4.16
N SER A 94 2.32 -19.08 -3.91
CA SER A 94 1.95 -17.82 -4.57
C SER A 94 2.82 -16.66 -4.08
N PHE A 95 3.17 -16.65 -2.80
CA PHE A 95 4.08 -15.68 -2.22
C PHE A 95 5.50 -15.80 -2.81
N SER A 96 6.03 -17.02 -2.96
CA SER A 96 7.37 -17.25 -3.53
C SER A 96 7.49 -16.88 -5.02
N ARG A 97 6.38 -16.79 -5.76
CA ARG A 97 6.37 -16.41 -7.18
C ARG A 97 6.21 -14.91 -7.42
N ALA A 98 5.80 -14.15 -6.41
CA ALA A 98 5.43 -12.73 -6.52
C ALA A 98 6.63 -11.80 -6.62
#